data_AF-A0A7C5N447-F1
#
_entry.id   AF-A0A7C5N447-F1
#
_cell.length_a   1.000
_cell.length_b   1.000
_cell.length_c   1.000
_cell.angle_alpha   90.00
_cell.angle_beta   90.00
_cell.angle_gamma   90.00
#
_symmetry.space_group_name_H-M   'P 1'
#
loop_
_entity.id
_entity.type
_entity.pdbx_description
1 polymer ?
#
loop_
_entity_poly.entity_id
_entity_poly.type
_entity_poly.pdbx_seq_one_letter_code
_entity_poly.pdbx_strand_id
1 'polypeptide(L)'
;MLEPIGDDIWLADGPTVSFLCFPYPTRMAVVRLPSRGLWIWSPVELTDGLARAVEALGHVAHVVSPNKIHHLFMGGWQERYPDAALWASPGLARRRPELCFRGVLGDEPPEAWRGVIDQVVMRGSVALT
;
A
#
# COMPACT_ATOMS: atom_id res chain seq x y z
N MET A 1 15.63 0.55 -3.33
CA MET A 1 15.90 -0.70 -4.07
C MET A 1 14.91 -1.75 -3.56
N LEU A 2 14.50 -2.72 -4.38
CA LEU A 2 13.65 -3.82 -3.90
C LEU A 2 14.54 -4.92 -3.31
N GLU A 3 14.30 -5.25 -2.05
CA GLU A 3 15.04 -6.25 -1.28
C GLU A 3 14.16 -7.49 -1.11
N PRO A 4 14.56 -8.66 -1.63
CA PRO A 4 13.80 -9.89 -1.43
C PRO A 4 13.92 -10.34 0.02
N ILE A 5 12.78 -10.70 0.62
CA ILE A 5 12.73 -11.25 2.00
C ILE A 5 12.10 -12.64 2.06
N GLY A 6 11.64 -13.14 0.92
CA GLY A 6 11.04 -14.46 0.75
C GLY A 6 10.61 -14.67 -0.69
N ASP A 7 10.02 -15.83 -0.97
CA ASP A 7 9.45 -16.12 -2.28
C ASP A 7 8.31 -15.15 -2.56
N ASP A 8 8.42 -14.45 -3.69
CA ASP A 8 7.40 -13.50 -4.14
C ASP A 8 7.09 -12.34 -3.17
N ILE A 9 8.03 -12.01 -2.27
CA ILE A 9 7.90 -10.94 -1.28
C ILE A 9 9.16 -10.06 -1.26
N TRP A 10 8.97 -8.74 -1.39
CA TRP A 10 10.04 -7.75 -1.36
C TRP A 10 9.70 -6.57 -0.45
N LEU A 11 10.73 -5.92 0.06
CA LEU A 11 10.65 -4.63 0.75
C LEU A 11 11.30 -3.53 -0.08
N ALA A 12 10.84 -2.29 0.11
CA ALA A 12 11.56 -1.12 -0.37
C ALA A 12 11.43 0.01 0.65
N ASP A 13 12.57 0.60 0.98
CA ASP A 13 12.63 1.81 1.78
C ASP A 13 12.32 3.05 0.93
N GLY A 14 11.59 3.97 1.54
CA GLY A 14 11.27 5.28 1.00
C GLY A 14 11.97 6.40 1.75
N PRO A 15 11.67 7.66 1.41
CA PRO A 15 12.21 8.80 2.13
C PRO A 15 11.70 8.85 3.57
N THR A 16 12.48 9.46 4.45
CA THR A 16 12.01 9.86 5.78
C THR A 16 11.03 11.02 5.63
N VAL A 17 9.85 10.89 6.23
CA VAL A 17 8.82 11.93 6.24
C VAL A 17 8.76 12.60 7.61
N SER A 18 8.40 13.88 7.65
CA SER A 18 8.12 14.59 8.89
C SER A 18 6.65 14.40 9.25
N PHE A 19 6.38 13.80 10.41
CA PHE A 19 5.03 13.69 10.96
C PHE A 19 5.04 14.20 12.40
N LEU A 20 4.21 15.19 12.71
CA LEU A 20 4.25 15.87 14.02
C LEU A 20 5.66 16.34 14.42
N CYS A 21 6.45 16.84 13.45
CA CYS A 21 7.84 17.28 13.61
C CYS A 21 8.85 16.18 14.01
N PHE A 22 8.47 14.91 13.97
CA PHE A 22 9.40 13.78 14.14
C PHE A 22 9.74 13.14 12.80
N PRO A 23 11.00 12.69 12.62
CA PRO A 23 11.40 11.95 11.42
C PRO A 23 10.89 10.51 11.51
N TYR A 24 10.10 10.09 10.52
CA TYR A 24 9.65 8.71 10.38
C TYR A 24 10.19 8.11 9.07
N PRO A 25 11.03 7.06 9.14
CA PRO A 25 11.39 6.31 7.94
C PRO A 25 10.14 5.64 7.36
N THR A 26 10.08 5.56 6.03
CA THR A 26 8.96 4.89 5.34
C THR A 26 9.45 3.61 4.68
N ARG A 27 8.57 2.61 4.64
CA ARG A 27 8.82 1.31 4.02
C ARG A 27 7.53 0.79 3.40
N MET A 28 7.68 0.19 2.22
CA MET A 28 6.62 -0.56 1.58
C MET A 28 6.97 -2.04 1.47
N ALA A 29 5.93 -2.86 1.32
CA ALA A 29 6.05 -4.26 0.93
C ALA A 29 5.41 -4.47 -0.45
N VAL A 30 6.02 -5.34 -1.25
CA VAL A 30 5.51 -5.81 -2.53
C VAL A 30 5.33 -7.31 -2.41
N VAL A 31 4.13 -7.80 -2.69
CA VAL A 31 3.81 -9.24 -2.72
C VAL A 31 3.27 -9.57 -4.10
N ARG A 32 3.79 -10.62 -4.74
CA ARG A 32 3.18 -11.16 -5.95
C ARG A 32 2.13 -12.20 -5.56
N LEU A 33 0.88 -11.95 -5.93
CA LEU A 33 -0.23 -12.86 -5.69
C LEU A 33 -0.19 -14.06 -6.65
N PRO A 34 -0.89 -15.17 -6.36
CA PRO A 34 -1.04 -16.30 -7.28
C PRO A 34 -1.61 -15.92 -8.65
N SER A 35 -2.40 -14.85 -8.73
CA SER A 35 -2.90 -14.23 -9.98
C SER A 35 -1.81 -13.56 -10.81
N ARG A 36 -0.56 -13.54 -10.32
CA ARG A 36 0.62 -12.82 -10.85
C ARG A 36 0.57 -11.30 -10.72
N GLY A 37 -0.51 -10.74 -10.18
CA GLY A 37 -0.61 -9.32 -9.86
C GLY A 37 0.18 -8.95 -8.62
N LEU A 38 0.75 -7.74 -8.62
CA LEU A 38 1.45 -7.20 -7.47
C LEU A 38 0.48 -6.50 -6.53
N TRP A 39 0.63 -6.82 -5.25
CA TRP A 39 -0.04 -6.21 -4.12
C TRP A 39 1.00 -5.37 -3.37
N ILE A 40 0.79 -4.05 -3.39
CA ILE A 40 1.68 -3.07 -2.77
C ILE A 40 1.05 -2.60 -1.48
N TRP A 41 1.79 -2.68 -0.38
CA TRP A 41 1.33 -2.24 0.93
C TRP A 41 2.21 -1.14 1.48
N SER A 42 1.58 -0.11 2.03
CA SER A 42 2.28 1.07 2.56
C SER A 42 3.14 1.76 1.49
N PRO A 43 2.56 2.20 0.36
CA PRO A 43 3.32 2.72 -0.78
C PRO A 43 4.21 3.91 -0.37
N VAL A 44 5.49 3.84 -0.76
CA VAL A 44 6.47 4.94 -0.60
C VAL A 44 6.50 5.84 -1.83
N GLU A 45 7.33 6.87 -1.83
CA GLU A 45 7.52 7.75 -2.99
C GLU A 45 7.88 6.95 -4.25
N LEU A 46 7.08 7.11 -5.31
CA LEU A 46 7.26 6.40 -6.56
C LEU A 46 8.26 7.14 -7.47
N THR A 47 9.54 6.87 -7.27
CA THR A 47 10.58 7.32 -8.21
C THR A 47 10.57 6.46 -9.47
N ASP A 48 11.06 6.99 -10.60
CA ASP A 48 11.16 6.20 -11.85
C ASP A 48 12.00 4.92 -11.69
N GLY A 49 13.04 4.98 -10.85
CA GLY A 49 13.87 3.82 -10.55
C GLY A 49 13.09 2.72 -9.81
N LEU A 50 12.26 3.13 -8.84
CA LEU A 50 11.39 2.21 -8.12
C LEU A 50 10.28 1.65 -9.01
N ALA A 51 9.65 2.51 -9.83
CA ALA A 51 8.63 2.12 -10.79
C ALA A 51 9.16 1.02 -11.74
N ARG A 52 10.35 1.24 -12.34
CA ARG A 52 10.99 0.22 -13.20
C ARG A 52 11.26 -1.09 -12.46
N ALA A 53 11.72 -1.02 -11.22
CA ALA A 53 11.98 -2.22 -10.41
C ALA A 53 10.70 -3.00 -10.11
N VAL A 54 9.60 -2.29 -9.80
CA VAL A 54 8.28 -2.89 -9.55
C VAL A 54 7.71 -3.47 -10.85
N GLU A 55 7.78 -2.75 -11.96
CA GLU A 55 7.32 -3.20 -13.28
C GLU A 55 8.08 -4.43 -13.79
N ALA A 56 9.37 -4.55 -13.45
CA ALA A 56 10.16 -5.75 -13.74
C ALA A 56 9.68 -6.98 -12.95
N LEU A 57 9.03 -6.78 -11.80
CA LEU A 57 8.36 -7.87 -11.10
C LEU A 57 7.06 -8.24 -11.81
N GLY A 58 6.20 -7.29 -12.17
CA GLY A 58 4.92 -7.58 -12.82
C GLY A 58 3.94 -6.41 -12.81
N HIS A 59 2.69 -6.69 -13.14
CA HIS A 59 1.64 -5.67 -13.17
C HIS A 59 1.20 -5.27 -11.76
N VAL A 60 1.13 -3.96 -11.48
CA VAL A 60 0.60 -3.45 -10.20
C VAL A 60 -0.92 -3.60 -10.21
N ALA A 61 -1.45 -4.53 -9.42
CA ALA A 61 -2.87 -4.82 -9.34
C ALA A 61 -3.56 -4.10 -8.18
N HIS A 62 -2.86 -3.98 -7.04
CA HIS A 62 -3.43 -3.42 -5.82
C HIS A 62 -2.45 -2.50 -5.11
N VAL A 63 -2.93 -1.34 -4.69
CA VAL A 63 -2.18 -0.40 -3.84
C VAL A 63 -2.96 -0.18 -2.55
N VAL A 64 -2.37 -0.60 -1.44
CA VAL A 64 -3.06 -0.75 -0.16
C VAL A 64 -2.51 0.20 0.88
N SER A 65 -3.42 0.99 1.45
CA SER A 65 -3.12 1.81 2.62
C SER A 65 -3.36 1.02 3.92
N PRO A 66 -2.34 0.79 4.76
CA PRO A 66 -2.54 0.13 6.05
C PRO A 66 -3.34 0.92 7.07
N ASN A 67 -3.23 2.25 7.05
CA ASN A 67 -3.89 3.14 8.01
C ASN A 67 -4.02 4.56 7.44
N LYS A 68 -4.56 5.48 8.23
CA LYS A 68 -4.87 6.85 7.78
C LYS A 68 -3.66 7.74 7.51
N ILE A 69 -2.43 7.33 7.86
CA ILE A 69 -1.21 8.14 7.65
C ILE A 69 -0.41 7.71 6.40
N HIS A 70 -0.60 6.48 5.92
CA HIS A 70 0.13 5.94 4.76
C HIS A 70 -0.54 6.28 3.42
N HIS A 71 -0.88 7.55 3.25
CA HIS A 71 -1.58 8.04 2.05
C HIS A 71 -0.76 9.09 1.27
N LEU A 72 0.38 9.52 1.84
CA LEU A 72 1.23 10.60 1.31
C LEU A 72 1.62 10.38 -0.16
N PHE A 73 1.94 9.15 -0.53
CA PHE A 73 2.43 8.82 -1.86
C PHE A 73 1.39 8.17 -2.78
N MET A 74 0.19 7.85 -2.26
CA MET A 74 -0.82 7.09 -3.02
C MET A 74 -1.27 7.80 -4.31
N GLY A 75 -1.25 9.14 -4.34
CA GLY A 75 -1.58 9.90 -5.55
C GLY A 75 -0.66 9.56 -6.73
N GLY A 76 0.66 9.59 -6.52
CA GLY A 76 1.63 9.25 -7.58
C GLY A 76 1.50 7.80 -8.07
N TRP A 77 1.12 6.88 -7.18
CA TRP A 77 0.83 5.49 -7.57
C TRP A 77 -0.45 5.39 -8.42
N GLN A 78 -1.52 6.12 -8.07
CA GLN A 78 -2.76 6.15 -8.85
C GLN A 78 -2.55 6.79 -10.23
N GLU A 79 -1.77 7.86 -10.31
CA GLU A 79 -1.45 8.54 -11.57
C GLU A 79 -0.62 7.65 -12.50
N ARG A 80 0.38 6.94 -11.96
CA ARG A 80 1.25 6.06 -12.75
C ARG A 80 0.55 4.75 -13.15
N TYR A 81 -0.31 4.21 -12.29
CA TYR A 81 -0.99 2.92 -12.47
C TYR A 81 -2.51 3.09 -12.33
N PRO A 82 -3.19 3.73 -13.31
CA PRO A 82 -4.62 4.04 -13.22
C PRO A 82 -5.51 2.79 -13.17
N ASP A 83 -5.02 1.66 -13.68
CA ASP A 83 -5.73 0.38 -13.65
C ASP A 83 -5.59 -0.38 -12.32
N ALA A 84 -4.68 0.07 -11.43
CA ALA A 84 -4.49 -0.55 -10.13
C ALA A 84 -5.63 -0.19 -9.18
N ALA A 85 -6.18 -1.17 -8.48
CA ALA A 85 -7.19 -0.92 -7.47
C ALA A 85 -6.56 -0.33 -6.20
N LEU A 86 -6.89 0.92 -5.89
CA LEU A 86 -6.51 1.56 -4.63
C LEU A 86 -7.46 1.16 -3.50
N TRP A 87 -6.91 0.70 -2.39
CA TRP A 87 -7.67 0.26 -1.21
C TRP A 87 -7.40 1.17 -0.01
N ALA A 88 -8.45 1.78 0.50
CA ALA A 88 -8.39 2.66 1.66
C ALA A 88 -8.47 1.86 2.97
N SER A 89 -7.66 2.25 3.95
CA SER A 89 -7.94 1.90 5.35
C SER A 89 -9.20 2.61 5.85
N PRO A 90 -9.86 2.11 6.91
CA PRO A 90 -11.05 2.73 7.48
C PRO A 90 -10.89 4.23 7.74
N GLY A 91 -11.77 5.04 7.13
CA GLY A 91 -11.80 6.49 7.27
C GLY A 91 -10.78 7.27 6.45
N LEU A 92 -9.90 6.62 5.69
CA LEU A 92 -8.95 7.31 4.80
C LEU A 92 -9.65 7.95 3.61
N ALA A 93 -10.60 7.27 2.97
CA ALA A 93 -11.32 7.79 1.81
C ALA A 93 -11.99 9.15 2.09
N ARG A 94 -12.50 9.36 3.31
CA ARG A 94 -13.05 10.66 3.74
C ARG A 94 -11.98 11.74 3.91
N ARG A 95 -10.76 11.38 4.31
CA ARG A 95 -9.64 12.32 4.51
C ARG A 95 -8.98 12.75 3.21
N ARG A 96 -9.03 11.89 2.19
CA ARG A 96 -8.39 12.09 0.88
C ARG A 96 -9.43 11.90 -0.24
N PRO A 97 -10.44 12.78 -0.33
CA PRO A 97 -11.53 12.66 -1.31
C PRO A 97 -11.07 12.83 -2.77
N GLU A 98 -9.86 13.35 -2.99
CA GLU A 98 -9.25 13.48 -4.31
C GLU A 98 -8.67 12.15 -4.86
N LEU A 99 -8.56 11.11 -4.02
CA LEU A 99 -8.13 9.78 -4.45
C LEU A 99 -9.33 8.87 -4.77
N CYS A 100 -9.20 8.09 -5.85
CA CYS A 100 -10.20 7.17 -6.36
C CYS A 100 -9.98 5.78 -5.76
N PHE A 101 -10.58 5.52 -4.60
CA PHE A 101 -10.52 4.22 -3.96
C PHE A 101 -11.51 3.22 -4.56
N ARG A 102 -11.04 2.01 -4.86
CA ARG A 102 -11.89 0.87 -5.24
C ARG A 102 -12.82 0.46 -4.10
N GLY A 103 -12.34 0.54 -2.87
CA GLY A 103 -13.06 0.16 -1.67
C GLY A 103 -12.32 0.50 -0.39
N VAL A 104 -13.04 0.39 0.73
CA VAL A 104 -12.49 0.53 2.08
C VAL A 104 -12.31 -0.86 2.67
N LEU A 105 -11.12 -1.14 3.22
CA LEU A 105 -10.79 -2.42 3.84
C LEU A 105 -11.55 -2.60 5.16
N GLY A 106 -12.04 -3.82 5.36
CA GLY A 106 -12.70 -4.29 6.59
C GLY A 106 -11.94 -5.42 7.26
N ASP A 107 -12.61 -6.15 8.15
CA ASP A 107 -12.01 -7.27 8.89
C ASP A 107 -11.76 -8.51 8.02
N GLU A 108 -12.30 -8.54 6.80
CA GLU A 108 -12.04 -9.62 5.86
C GLU A 108 -11.24 -9.14 4.65
N PRO A 109 -10.34 -9.98 4.12
CA PRO A 109 -9.66 -9.68 2.87
C PRO A 109 -10.66 -9.64 1.69
N PRO A 110 -10.53 -8.66 0.78
CA PRO A 110 -11.11 -8.69 -0.54
C PRO A 110 -10.87 -10.02 -1.26
N GLU A 111 -11.81 -10.40 -2.12
CA GLU A 111 -11.73 -11.62 -2.94
C GLU A 111 -10.40 -11.76 -3.69
N ALA A 112 -9.84 -10.63 -4.15
CA ALA A 112 -8.60 -10.57 -4.90
C ALA A 112 -7.37 -11.20 -4.20
N TRP A 113 -7.35 -11.28 -2.86
CA TRP A 113 -6.28 -11.95 -2.10
C TRP A 113 -6.78 -12.83 -0.95
N ARG A 114 -8.08 -13.15 -0.94
CA ARG A 114 -8.67 -14.04 0.07
C ARG A 114 -8.03 -15.42 0.01
N GLY A 115 -7.67 -15.97 1.17
CA GLY A 115 -6.99 -17.27 1.28
C GLY A 115 -5.49 -17.24 0.93
N VAL A 116 -4.96 -16.07 0.59
CA VAL A 116 -3.52 -15.84 0.35
C VAL A 116 -2.95 -14.92 1.43
N ILE A 117 -3.65 -13.81 1.71
CA ILE A 117 -3.27 -12.84 2.73
C ILE A 117 -4.44 -12.67 3.69
N ASP A 118 -4.22 -13.00 4.96
CA ASP A 118 -5.16 -12.69 6.03
C ASP A 118 -5.14 -11.19 6.35
N GLN A 119 -6.30 -10.67 6.74
CA GLN A 119 -6.48 -9.25 7.01
C GLN A 119 -7.40 -9.08 8.23
N VAL A 120 -7.17 -8.04 9.03
CA VAL A 120 -8.07 -7.63 10.11
C VAL A 120 -7.90 -6.13 10.37
N VAL A 121 -8.98 -5.43 10.75
CA VAL A 121 -8.86 -4.04 11.18
C VAL A 121 -8.50 -3.99 12.65
N MET A 122 -7.27 -3.61 12.93
CA MET A 122 -6.87 -3.24 14.29
C MET A 122 -7.45 -1.88 14.65
N ARG A 123 -8.50 -1.88 15.48
CA ARG A 123 -9.20 -0.65 15.92
C ARG A 123 -8.44 0.12 17.00
N GLY A 124 -7.29 -0.38 17.44
CA GLY A 124 -6.53 0.17 18.55
C GLY A 124 -7.20 -0.08 19.89
N SER A 125 -6.80 0.69 20.90
CA SER A 125 -7.44 0.70 22.22
C SER A 125 -8.50 1.80 22.27
N VAL A 126 -9.66 1.53 22.87
CA VAL A 126 -10.68 2.55 23.20
C VAL A 126 -10.13 3.69 24.08
N ALA A 127 -9.00 3.48 24.76
CA ALA A 127 -8.32 4.54 25.52
C ALA A 127 -7.47 5.49 24.66
N LEU A 128 -7.23 5.14 23.38
CA LEU A 128 -6.34 5.85 22.45
C LEU A 128 -7.03 6.17 21.10
N THR A 129 -8.35 6.00 21.00
CA THR A 129 -9.17 6.31 19.80
C THR A 129 -9.96 7.59 20.01
#